data_AF-A0A8D5UIU1-F1
#
_entry.id   AF-A0A8D5UIU1-F1
#
_cell.length_a   1.000
_cell.length_b   1.000
_cell.length_c   1.000
_cell.angle_alpha   90.00
_cell.angle_beta   90.00
_cell.angle_gamma   90.00
#
_symmetry.space_group_name_H-M   'P 1'
#
loop_
_entity.id
_entity.type
_entity.pdbx_description
1 polymer ?
#
loop_
_entity_poly.entity_id
_entity_poly.type
_entity_poly.pdbx_seq_one_letter_code
_entity_poly.pdbx_strand_id
1 'polypeptide(L)'
;MKRWIVVWLVFFLGTPIVGTFILIIAYQLVLDSVRFYPFWLGESYLYLWFPAAAIATMTTHWGKRRPKGYSVLTIMLFVLVIVLGTADIMRQYGPVVRETVILKGYTANALVTDRHVYRVPYFPFDQVKVLEAVREERAVPVYLARDEGMILAFADPEYTGYTWTDRMVHLAVGLTALGAFVGYFAYVLSVWTRYVQITDEALVFHRWRSFTLLPYKEIIHIRIDENLKRVSVETEEVVHHWTAEPEVKEQLRQTAKKAGLIAHAQGRYSRPQQYREIRLADDAVVIMEDGEETRIPYLDVMEVYWDGAVRITASEEDVLITDERYVHRDWLEELTKRLKQAWQERGIGHSMEVSLEEGYVWLGSEETWESTTHH
;
A
#
# COMPACT_ATOMS: atom_id res chain seq x y z
N MET A 1 -14.35 -19.20 3.87
CA MET A 1 -12.98 -18.87 4.33
C MET A 1 -12.69 -17.36 4.46
N LYS A 2 -13.21 -16.48 3.58
CA LYS A 2 -12.83 -15.04 3.51
C LYS A 2 -13.26 -14.15 4.70
N ARG A 3 -14.41 -14.43 5.34
CA ARG A 3 -14.85 -13.72 6.58
C ARG A 3 -13.84 -13.87 7.74
N TRP A 4 -13.20 -15.04 7.83
CA TRP A 4 -12.19 -15.32 8.85
C TRP A 4 -10.91 -14.52 8.65
N ILE A 5 -10.52 -14.18 7.41
CA ILE A 5 -9.33 -13.37 7.11
C ILE A 5 -9.51 -11.94 7.62
N VAL A 6 -10.71 -11.36 7.46
CA VAL A 6 -11.02 -10.01 7.96
C VAL A 6 -11.04 -9.99 9.49
N VAL A 7 -11.72 -10.95 10.12
CA VAL A 7 -11.71 -11.12 11.59
C VAL A 7 -10.29 -11.34 12.10
N TRP A 8 -9.48 -12.13 11.39
CA TRP A 8 -8.08 -12.37 11.71
C TRP A 8 -7.23 -11.12 11.60
N LEU A 9 -7.35 -10.37 10.50
CA LEU A 9 -6.60 -9.13 10.29
C LEU A 9 -6.94 -8.10 11.37
N VAL A 10 -8.21 -7.98 11.73
CA VAL A 10 -8.64 -7.10 12.83
C VAL A 10 -8.03 -7.54 14.16
N PHE A 11 -8.03 -8.84 14.47
CA PHE A 11 -7.47 -9.33 15.73
C PHE A 11 -5.95 -9.19 15.78
N PHE A 12 -5.24 -9.58 14.72
CA PHE A 12 -3.78 -9.65 14.70
C PHE A 12 -3.10 -8.30 14.53
N LEU A 13 -3.72 -7.38 13.80
CA LEU A 13 -3.20 -6.02 13.67
C LEU A 13 -3.79 -5.09 14.75
N GLY A 14 -4.96 -5.42 15.31
CA GLY A 14 -5.49 -4.75 16.50
C GLY A 14 -4.72 -5.07 17.78
N THR A 15 -4.15 -6.27 17.90
CA THR A 15 -3.33 -6.67 19.07
C THR A 15 -2.11 -5.76 19.27
N PRO A 16 -1.31 -5.41 18.25
CA PRO A 16 -0.29 -4.36 18.35
C PRO A 16 -0.83 -3.02 18.82
N ILE A 17 -1.97 -2.55 18.31
CA ILE A 17 -2.57 -1.26 18.74
C ILE A 17 -2.92 -1.29 20.22
N VAL A 18 -3.59 -2.36 20.67
CA VAL A 18 -3.94 -2.56 22.08
C VAL A 18 -2.67 -2.72 22.93
N GLY A 19 -1.68 -3.46 22.44
CA GLY A 19 -0.38 -3.65 23.09
C GLY A 19 0.38 -2.34 23.25
N THR A 20 0.45 -1.50 22.21
CA THR A 20 1.02 -0.16 22.25
C THR A 20 0.26 0.74 23.22
N PHE A 21 -1.07 0.66 23.26
CA PHE A 21 -1.87 1.42 24.23
C PHE A 21 -1.60 0.99 25.67
N ILE A 22 -1.54 -0.32 25.93
CA ILE A 22 -1.14 -0.88 27.23
C ILE A 22 0.29 -0.46 27.58
N LEU A 23 1.20 -0.43 26.61
CA LEU A 23 2.59 -0.03 26.81
C LEU A 23 2.70 1.46 27.13
N ILE A 24 1.91 2.33 26.48
CA ILE A 24 1.82 3.75 26.83
C ILE A 24 1.30 3.93 28.26
N ILE A 25 0.26 3.19 28.66
CA ILE A 25 -0.27 3.22 30.03
C ILE A 25 0.79 2.72 31.03
N ALA A 26 1.45 1.60 30.73
CA ALA A 26 2.52 1.05 31.55
C ALA A 26 3.70 2.04 31.66
N TYR A 27 4.09 2.69 30.56
CA TYR A 27 5.10 3.75 30.53
C TYR A 27 4.72 4.86 31.52
N GLN A 28 3.47 5.36 31.47
CA GLN A 28 2.97 6.40 32.37
C GLN A 28 2.91 5.99 33.86
N LEU A 29 2.67 4.71 34.15
CA LEU A 29 2.66 4.19 35.52
C LEU A 29 4.06 3.96 36.07
N VAL A 30 5.00 3.65 35.19
CA VAL A 30 6.35 3.20 35.55
C VAL A 30 7.36 4.35 35.53
N LEU A 31 7.06 5.44 34.81
CA LEU A 31 7.84 6.66 34.64
C LEU A 31 8.49 7.21 35.93
N ASP A 32 7.74 7.22 37.03
CA ASP A 32 8.20 7.77 38.32
C ASP A 32 8.59 6.65 39.29
N SER A 33 8.92 5.48 38.77
CA SER A 33 9.26 4.32 39.57
C SER A 33 10.64 3.80 39.22
N VAL A 34 11.22 3.12 40.20
CA VAL A 34 12.42 2.28 40.06
C VAL A 34 12.37 1.33 38.84
N ARG A 35 11.16 0.96 38.39
CA ARG A 35 10.95 0.04 37.28
C ARG A 35 11.05 0.71 35.91
N PHE A 36 11.20 2.04 35.85
CA PHE A 36 11.36 2.80 34.61
C PHE A 36 12.57 2.36 33.81
N TYR A 37 13.70 2.15 34.48
CA TYR A 37 14.93 1.85 33.78
C TYR A 37 14.91 0.48 33.06
N PRO A 38 14.50 -0.64 33.70
CA PRO A 38 14.31 -1.91 32.98
C PRO A 38 13.32 -1.82 31.82
N PHE A 39 12.31 -0.94 31.93
CA PHE A 39 11.29 -0.76 30.91
C PHE A 39 11.79 0.06 29.71
N TRP A 40 12.51 1.16 29.95
CA TRP A 40 13.14 2.01 28.94
C TRP A 40 14.15 1.25 28.06
N LEU A 41 14.95 0.38 28.68
CA LEU A 41 15.92 -0.45 27.96
C LEU A 41 15.25 -1.42 26.96
N GLY A 42 14.06 -1.93 27.27
CA GLY A 42 13.29 -2.79 26.35
C GLY A 42 12.61 -2.00 25.22
N GLU A 43 12.32 -0.73 25.44
CA GLU A 43 11.53 0.12 24.54
C GLU A 43 12.29 0.50 23.25
N SER A 44 13.60 0.72 23.33
CA SER A 44 14.44 1.12 22.19
C SER A 44 14.44 0.08 21.05
N TYR A 45 14.30 -1.20 21.41
CA TYR A 45 14.21 -2.31 20.47
C TYR A 45 12.82 -2.46 19.84
N LEU A 46 11.77 -2.03 20.54
CA LEU A 46 10.40 -2.13 20.03
C LEU A 46 10.15 -1.08 18.92
N TYR A 47 10.61 0.16 19.10
CA TYR A 47 10.31 1.25 18.14
C TYR A 47 10.89 1.05 16.73
N LEU A 48 12.07 0.43 16.61
CA LEU A 48 12.69 0.15 15.30
C LEU A 48 12.08 -1.08 14.61
N TRP A 49 11.67 -2.08 15.39
CA TRP A 49 11.25 -3.37 14.85
C TRP A 49 9.76 -3.49 14.56
N PHE A 50 8.87 -2.78 15.28
CA PHE A 50 7.44 -2.75 14.93
C PHE A 50 7.21 -2.26 13.49
N PRO A 51 7.84 -1.17 13.02
CA PRO A 51 7.78 -0.75 11.62
C PRO A 51 8.41 -1.76 10.67
N ALA A 52 9.56 -2.35 11.00
CA ALA A 52 10.24 -3.33 10.14
C ALA A 52 9.42 -4.62 9.97
N ALA A 53 8.84 -5.14 11.06
CA ALA A 53 7.92 -6.27 11.03
C ALA A 53 6.68 -5.91 10.21
N ALA A 54 6.10 -4.73 10.41
CA ALA A 54 4.94 -4.25 9.65
C ALA A 54 5.22 -4.12 8.14
N ILE A 55 6.41 -3.62 7.74
CA ILE A 55 6.85 -3.53 6.34
C ILE A 55 7.06 -4.92 5.74
N ALA A 56 7.75 -5.81 6.45
CA ALA A 56 7.92 -7.21 6.03
C ALA A 56 6.56 -7.93 5.89
N THR A 57 5.60 -7.57 6.73
CA THR A 57 4.22 -8.06 6.63
C THR A 57 3.56 -7.59 5.34
N MET A 58 3.71 -6.31 5.00
CA MET A 58 3.03 -5.68 3.87
C MET A 58 3.53 -6.20 2.52
N THR A 59 4.84 -6.42 2.38
CA THR A 59 5.46 -6.91 1.14
C THR A 59 5.14 -8.37 0.85
N THR A 60 4.89 -9.18 1.88
CA THR A 60 4.58 -10.60 1.72
C THR A 60 3.09 -10.88 1.95
N HIS A 61 2.30 -10.86 0.87
CA HIS A 61 0.92 -11.40 0.82
C HIS A 61 0.81 -12.88 1.30
N TRP A 62 1.93 -13.51 1.64
CA TRP A 62 2.05 -14.78 2.36
C TRP A 62 1.23 -14.82 3.66
N GLY A 63 1.20 -13.72 4.43
CA GLY A 63 0.43 -13.64 5.68
C GLY A 63 -1.08 -13.85 5.46
N LYS A 64 -1.62 -13.41 4.32
CA LYS A 64 -3.02 -13.63 3.90
C LYS A 64 -3.31 -15.11 3.61
N ARG A 65 -2.30 -15.87 3.16
CA ARG A 65 -2.41 -17.29 2.77
C ARG A 65 -2.14 -18.26 3.91
N ARG A 66 -1.29 -17.90 4.89
CA ARG A 66 -0.90 -18.76 6.02
C ARG A 66 -1.00 -18.03 7.37
N PRO A 67 -2.22 -17.70 7.84
CA PRO A 67 -2.42 -16.87 9.03
C PRO A 67 -1.80 -17.47 10.30
N LYS A 68 -1.86 -18.80 10.48
CA LYS A 68 -1.25 -19.49 11.62
C LYS A 68 0.28 -19.43 11.60
N GLY A 69 0.89 -19.71 10.44
CA GLY A 69 2.35 -19.67 10.29
C GLY A 69 2.90 -18.26 10.49
N TYR A 70 2.17 -17.25 10.00
CA TYR A 70 2.48 -15.85 10.24
C TYR A 70 2.45 -15.49 11.73
N SER A 71 1.43 -15.95 12.47
CA SER A 71 1.32 -15.72 13.92
C SER A 71 2.51 -16.23 14.70
N VAL A 72 2.92 -17.46 14.41
CA VAL A 72 4.06 -18.11 15.06
C VAL A 72 5.35 -17.35 14.74
N LEU A 73 5.53 -16.92 13.48
CA LEU A 73 6.69 -16.11 13.07
C LEU A 73 6.73 -14.77 13.80
N THR A 74 5.60 -14.05 13.87
CA THR A 74 5.51 -12.77 14.59
C THR A 74 5.83 -12.95 16.06
N ILE A 75 5.24 -13.94 16.73
CA ILE A 75 5.53 -14.22 18.15
C ILE A 75 7.00 -14.61 18.36
N MET A 76 7.56 -15.45 17.48
CA MET A 76 8.95 -15.86 17.54
C MET A 76 9.90 -14.67 17.37
N LEU A 77 9.58 -13.74 16.46
CA LEU A 77 10.31 -12.48 16.31
C LEU A 77 10.22 -11.62 17.58
N PHE A 78 9.04 -11.50 18.19
CA PHE A 78 8.89 -10.80 19.47
C PHE A 78 9.75 -11.40 20.58
N VAL A 79 9.70 -12.73 20.75
CA VAL A 79 10.50 -13.44 21.76
C VAL A 79 11.99 -13.26 21.49
N LEU A 80 12.42 -13.42 20.24
CA LEU A 80 13.81 -13.22 19.83
C LEU A 80 14.29 -11.80 20.15
N VAL A 81 13.47 -10.78 19.89
CA VAL A 81 13.78 -9.38 20.20
C VAL A 81 13.91 -9.16 21.70
N ILE A 82 12.98 -9.68 22.51
CA ILE A 82 13.08 -9.57 23.97
C ILE A 82 14.37 -10.23 24.47
N VAL A 83 14.71 -11.41 23.94
CA VAL A 83 15.94 -12.12 24.33
C VAL A 83 17.19 -11.35 23.89
N LEU A 84 17.26 -10.89 22.65
CA LEU A 84 18.40 -10.13 22.11
C LEU A 84 18.58 -8.80 22.84
N GLY A 85 17.49 -8.05 23.06
CA GLY A 85 17.51 -6.80 23.82
C GLY A 85 18.03 -7.05 25.23
N THR A 86 17.44 -8.02 25.95
CA THR A 86 17.87 -8.35 27.32
C THR A 86 19.34 -8.77 27.37
N ALA A 87 19.80 -9.58 26.41
CA ALA A 87 21.19 -10.04 26.35
C ALA A 87 22.18 -8.92 26.00
N ASP A 88 21.83 -8.02 25.08
CA ASP A 88 22.69 -6.89 24.69
C ASP A 88 22.79 -5.87 25.83
N ILE A 89 21.68 -5.60 26.53
CA ILE A 89 21.66 -4.75 27.73
C ILE A 89 22.58 -5.32 28.82
N MET A 90 22.47 -6.62 29.11
CA MET A 90 23.34 -7.25 30.12
C MET A 90 24.81 -7.22 29.72
N ARG A 91 25.12 -7.27 28.41
CA ARG A 91 26.49 -7.16 27.90
C ARG A 91 27.04 -5.74 27.96
N GLN A 92 26.23 -4.73 27.66
CA GLN A 92 26.67 -3.33 27.59
C GLN A 92 26.70 -2.63 28.95
N TYR A 93 25.73 -2.89 29.82
CA TYR A 93 25.58 -2.14 31.08
C TYR A 93 25.95 -2.96 32.33
N GLY A 94 26.20 -4.26 32.20
CA GLY A 94 26.46 -5.16 33.32
C GLY A 94 25.23 -5.39 34.22
N PRO A 95 25.39 -6.10 35.35
CA PRO A 95 24.28 -6.37 36.26
C PRO A 95 23.87 -5.10 37.03
N VAL A 96 22.56 -4.86 37.08
CA VAL A 96 21.99 -3.75 37.88
C VAL A 96 21.94 -4.16 39.35
N VAL A 97 22.62 -3.41 40.21
CA VAL A 97 22.68 -3.67 41.66
C VAL A 97 22.09 -2.49 42.43
N ARG A 98 21.41 -2.78 43.54
CA ARG A 98 20.97 -1.75 44.48
C ARG A 98 22.09 -1.45 45.46
N GLU A 99 22.59 -0.22 45.48
CA GLU A 99 23.67 0.22 46.37
C GLU A 99 23.28 1.54 47.07
N THR A 100 23.82 1.81 48.25
CA THR A 100 23.61 3.08 48.95
C THR A 100 24.84 3.94 48.75
N VAL A 101 24.65 5.14 48.22
CA VAL A 101 25.73 6.08 47.91
C VAL A 101 25.55 7.37 48.70
N ILE A 102 26.65 7.98 49.13
CA ILE A 102 26.61 9.30 49.79
C ILE A 102 26.83 10.34 48.71
N LEU A 103 25.84 11.22 48.51
CA LEU A 103 25.91 12.25 47.49
C LEU A 103 26.79 13.40 47.98
N LYS A 104 27.80 13.77 47.18
CA LYS A 104 28.74 14.87 47.48
C LYS A 104 28.60 16.06 46.53
N GLY A 105 28.02 15.84 45.35
CA GLY A 105 27.84 16.89 44.37
C GLY A 105 26.96 16.46 43.22
N TYR A 106 26.41 17.44 42.51
CA TYR A 106 25.54 17.22 41.36
C TYR A 106 25.95 18.17 40.22
N THR A 107 26.03 17.62 39.00
CA THR A 107 26.24 18.36 37.74
C THR A 107 25.19 17.91 36.73
N ALA A 108 24.95 18.69 35.67
CA ALA A 108 23.89 18.45 34.70
C ALA A 108 23.76 16.98 34.22
N ASN A 109 24.88 16.26 34.05
CA ASN A 109 24.91 14.90 33.51
C ASN A 109 25.54 13.86 34.46
N ALA A 110 25.93 14.23 35.68
CA ALA A 110 26.63 13.34 36.60
C ALA A 110 26.39 13.66 38.08
N LEU A 111 26.31 12.60 38.89
CA LEU A 111 26.27 12.64 40.35
C LEU A 111 27.64 12.27 40.91
N VAL A 112 28.20 13.15 41.72
CA VAL A 112 29.47 12.94 42.42
C VAL A 112 29.15 12.33 43.78
N THR A 113 29.69 11.15 44.07
CA THR A 113 29.53 10.49 45.36
C THR A 113 30.83 10.47 46.14
N ASP A 114 30.79 9.93 47.36
CA ASP A 114 31.96 9.65 48.20
C ASP A 114 32.99 8.72 47.54
N ARG A 115 32.55 7.84 46.63
CA ARG A 115 33.38 6.83 46.00
C ARG A 115 33.80 7.18 44.58
N HIS A 116 32.84 7.57 43.73
CA HIS A 116 33.05 7.71 42.28
C HIS A 116 32.16 8.82 41.70
N VAL A 117 32.44 9.22 40.46
CA VAL A 117 31.55 10.08 39.67
C VAL A 117 30.71 9.19 38.77
N TYR A 118 29.39 9.22 38.95
CA TYR A 118 28.46 8.40 38.18
C TYR A 118 27.73 9.23 37.13
N ARG A 119 27.62 8.70 35.90
CA ARG A 119 26.81 9.34 34.85
C ARG A 119 25.32 9.09 35.09
N VAL A 120 24.50 10.07 34.71
CA VAL A 120 23.03 10.01 34.79
C VAL A 120 22.46 10.28 33.40
N PRO A 121 22.31 9.25 32.54
CA PRO A 121 22.02 9.46 31.12
C PRO A 121 20.59 9.94 30.85
N TYR A 122 19.59 9.47 31.63
CA TYR A 122 18.19 9.84 31.40
C TYR A 122 17.28 9.48 32.58
N PHE A 123 17.52 10.07 33.76
CA PHE A 123 16.61 9.94 34.91
C PHE A 123 16.22 11.33 35.41
N PRO A 124 14.95 11.75 35.31
CA PRO A 124 14.48 12.98 35.91
C PRO A 124 14.32 12.79 37.43
N PHE A 125 15.08 13.58 38.19
CA PHE A 125 15.04 13.59 39.66
C PHE A 125 14.73 15.00 40.16
N ASP A 126 14.20 15.09 41.37
CA ASP A 126 13.96 16.36 42.03
C ASP A 126 15.31 16.98 42.43
N GLN A 127 15.71 18.03 41.71
CA GLN A 127 16.98 18.72 41.93
C GLN A 127 17.06 19.35 43.33
N VAL A 128 15.95 19.81 43.90
CA VAL A 128 15.91 20.43 45.23
C VAL A 128 16.21 19.37 46.27
N LYS A 129 15.54 18.22 46.19
CA LYS A 129 15.75 17.09 47.11
C LYS A 129 17.14 16.48 47.01
N VAL A 130 17.68 16.38 45.79
CA VAL A 130 19.06 15.93 45.59
C VAL A 130 20.07 16.93 46.17
N LEU A 131 19.84 18.24 46.01
CA LEU A 131 20.70 19.27 46.60
C LEU A 131 20.62 19.28 48.14
N GLU A 132 19.46 19.04 48.73
CA GLU A 132 19.29 18.85 50.19
C GLU A 132 20.10 17.64 50.66
N ALA A 133 19.97 16.49 49.98
CA ALA A 133 20.73 15.29 50.32
C ALA A 133 22.25 15.47 50.17
N VAL A 134 22.71 16.26 49.19
CA VAL A 134 24.12 16.64 49.04
C VAL A 134 24.60 17.52 50.19
N ARG A 135 23.82 18.55 50.59
CA ARG A 135 24.19 19.46 51.69
C ARG A 135 24.26 18.76 53.04
N GLU A 136 23.40 17.76 53.24
CA GLU A 136 23.32 16.99 54.47
C GLU A 136 24.17 15.71 54.45
N GLU A 137 24.92 15.46 53.37
CA GLU A 137 25.70 14.24 53.15
C GLU A 137 24.89 12.96 53.43
N ARG A 138 23.61 12.95 53.02
CA ARG A 138 22.71 11.82 53.24
C ARG A 138 23.09 10.64 52.35
N ALA A 139 22.97 9.45 52.92
CA ALA A 139 23.11 8.19 52.19
C ALA A 139 21.80 7.88 51.45
N VAL A 140 21.86 7.79 50.12
CA VAL A 140 20.70 7.59 49.25
C VAL A 140 20.80 6.26 48.52
N PRO A 141 19.75 5.41 48.53
CA PRO A 141 19.75 4.16 47.80
C PRO A 141 19.52 4.40 46.30
N VAL A 142 20.37 3.82 45.46
CA VAL A 142 20.35 3.96 43.98
C VAL A 142 20.43 2.60 43.29
N TYR A 143 19.89 2.53 42.09
CA TYR A 143 20.11 1.42 41.15
C TYR A 143 21.30 1.78 40.26
N LEU A 144 22.35 0.96 40.34
CA LEU A 144 23.63 1.21 39.70
C LEU A 144 23.96 0.12 38.68
N ALA A 145 24.38 0.53 37.49
CA ALA A 145 25.16 -0.29 36.57
C ALA A 145 26.63 -0.14 36.93
N ARG A 146 27.15 -1.08 37.74
CA ARG A 146 28.45 -0.94 38.42
C ARG A 146 29.62 -0.87 37.43
N ASP A 147 29.58 -1.68 36.38
CA ASP A 147 30.68 -1.83 35.43
C ASP A 147 30.88 -0.58 34.55
N GLU A 148 29.80 0.15 34.29
CA GLU A 148 29.78 1.37 33.48
C GLU A 148 29.77 2.68 34.31
N GLY A 149 29.70 2.57 35.63
CA GLY A 149 29.61 3.75 36.51
C GLY A 149 28.40 4.62 36.19
N MET A 150 27.23 4.00 35.96
CA MET A 150 25.99 4.74 35.70
C MET A 150 24.96 4.54 36.81
N ILE A 151 24.40 5.65 37.30
CA ILE A 151 23.19 5.62 38.15
C ILE A 151 21.98 5.64 37.22
N LEU A 152 21.14 4.64 37.40
CA LEU A 152 20.01 4.33 36.53
C LEU A 152 18.71 4.93 37.07
N ALA A 153 18.53 4.90 38.39
CA ALA A 153 17.41 5.50 39.11
C ALA A 153 17.69 5.61 40.61
N PHE A 154 17.01 6.54 41.30
CA PHE A 154 16.92 6.52 42.76
C PHE A 154 15.93 5.45 43.21
N ALA A 155 16.26 4.71 44.27
CA ALA A 155 15.37 3.68 44.82
C ALA A 155 14.27 4.25 45.71
N ASP A 156 14.47 5.47 46.19
CA ASP A 156 13.53 6.20 47.03
C ASP A 156 12.66 7.14 46.16
N PRO A 157 11.32 6.99 46.21
CA PRO A 157 10.39 7.84 45.46
C PRO A 157 10.49 9.34 45.76
N GLU A 158 11.01 9.74 46.92
CA GLU A 158 11.13 11.18 47.27
C GLU A 158 12.02 11.95 46.29
N TYR A 159 12.95 11.27 45.62
CA TYR A 159 13.89 11.90 44.68
C TYR A 159 13.38 11.91 43.23
N THR A 160 12.18 11.41 42.94
CA THR A 160 11.61 11.42 41.57
C THR A 160 11.10 12.81 41.22
N GLY A 161 11.48 13.35 40.06
CA GLY A 161 11.23 14.75 39.69
C GLY A 161 10.32 14.96 38.49
N TYR A 162 9.53 13.96 38.09
CA TYR A 162 8.75 14.05 36.86
C TYR A 162 7.64 15.08 36.99
N THR A 163 7.72 16.17 36.22
CA THR A 163 6.69 17.20 36.26
C THR A 163 5.43 16.74 35.53
N TRP A 164 4.27 17.25 35.93
CA TRP A 164 3.01 17.00 35.20
C TRP A 164 3.09 17.41 33.73
N THR A 165 3.84 18.47 33.43
CA THR A 165 4.08 18.93 32.05
C THR A 165 4.85 17.89 31.23
N ASP A 166 5.91 17.31 31.79
CA ASP A 166 6.67 16.27 31.11
C ASP A 166 5.80 15.02 30.90
N ARG A 167 4.96 14.65 31.88
CA ARG A 167 4.02 13.52 31.73
C ARG A 167 3.08 13.73 30.55
N MET A 168 2.56 14.96 30.41
CA MET A 168 1.67 15.33 29.30
C MET A 168 2.39 15.32 27.96
N VAL A 169 3.64 15.79 27.89
CA VAL A 169 4.46 15.74 26.66
C VAL A 169 4.69 14.29 26.24
N HIS A 170 5.11 13.42 27.17
CA HIS A 170 5.33 12.00 26.87
C HIS A 170 4.04 11.26 26.50
N LEU A 171 2.92 11.59 27.15
CA LEU A 171 1.62 11.05 26.78
C LEU A 171 1.21 11.50 25.38
N ALA A 172 1.39 12.78 25.05
CA ALA A 172 1.08 13.33 23.73
C ALA A 172 1.93 12.69 22.62
N VAL A 173 3.22 12.48 22.87
CA VAL A 173 4.12 11.76 21.95
C VAL A 173 3.64 10.32 21.76
N GLY A 174 3.32 9.61 22.85
CA GLY A 174 2.80 8.24 22.79
C GLY A 174 1.48 8.14 22.01
N LEU A 175 0.54 9.04 22.25
CA LEU A 175 -0.74 9.10 21.54
C LEU A 175 -0.57 9.45 20.06
N THR A 176 0.40 10.31 19.72
CA THR A 176 0.71 10.66 18.33
C THR A 176 1.30 9.46 17.59
N ALA A 177 2.23 8.73 18.22
CA ALA A 177 2.77 7.49 17.67
C ALA A 177 1.69 6.43 17.46
N LEU A 178 0.77 6.29 18.43
CA LEU A 178 -0.41 5.42 18.30
C LEU A 178 -1.29 5.85 17.13
N GLY A 179 -1.55 7.16 16.98
CA GLY A 179 -2.32 7.71 15.87
C GLY A 179 -1.71 7.39 14.50
N ALA A 180 -0.39 7.55 14.35
CA ALA A 180 0.34 7.16 13.14
C ALA A 180 0.20 5.64 12.87
N PHE A 181 0.28 4.82 13.91
CA PHE A 181 0.12 3.37 13.80
C PHE A 181 -1.31 2.96 13.40
N VAL A 182 -2.33 3.62 13.95
CA VAL A 182 -3.74 3.43 13.58
C VAL A 182 -3.99 3.86 12.14
N GLY A 183 -3.42 4.99 11.70
CA GLY A 183 -3.51 5.45 10.32
C GLY A 183 -2.87 4.46 9.33
N TYR A 184 -1.67 3.99 9.64
CA TYR A 184 -1.00 2.93 8.89
C TYR A 184 -1.85 1.66 8.83
N PHE A 185 -2.44 1.25 9.95
CA PHE A 185 -3.31 0.08 10.01
C PHE A 185 -4.56 0.21 9.14
N ALA A 186 -5.23 1.36 9.20
CA ALA A 186 -6.38 1.65 8.35
C ALA A 186 -6.01 1.54 6.86
N TYR A 187 -4.83 2.06 6.49
CA TYR A 187 -4.29 1.93 5.14
C TYR A 187 -4.04 0.47 4.74
N VAL A 188 -3.30 -0.29 5.56
CA VAL A 188 -2.97 -1.71 5.27
C VAL A 188 -4.21 -2.53 5.02
N LEU A 189 -5.22 -2.42 5.88
CA LEU A 189 -6.41 -3.24 5.75
C LEU A 189 -7.33 -2.68 4.66
N SER A 190 -7.24 -1.39 4.28
CA SER A 190 -7.86 -0.87 3.05
C SER A 190 -7.29 -1.51 1.78
N VAL A 191 -6.00 -1.84 1.77
CA VAL A 191 -5.33 -2.53 0.66
C VAL A 191 -5.62 -4.03 0.72
N TRP A 192 -5.49 -4.66 1.89
CA TRP A 192 -5.57 -6.12 2.04
C TRP A 192 -6.98 -6.68 1.87
N THR A 193 -8.00 -5.89 2.18
CA THR A 193 -9.41 -6.22 1.92
C THR A 193 -9.84 -6.00 0.49
N ARG A 194 -9.00 -5.41 -0.38
CA ARG A 194 -9.33 -5.36 -1.80
C ARG A 194 -9.35 -6.78 -2.34
N TYR A 195 -10.51 -7.18 -2.85
CA TYR A 195 -10.62 -8.38 -3.66
C TYR A 195 -11.79 -8.23 -4.64
N VAL A 196 -11.64 -8.86 -5.78
CA VAL A 196 -12.70 -8.95 -6.79
C VAL A 196 -13.39 -10.29 -6.59
N GLN A 197 -14.72 -10.26 -6.56
CA GLN A 197 -15.55 -11.44 -6.64
C GLN A 197 -16.23 -11.44 -8.00
N ILE A 198 -15.99 -12.49 -8.77
CA ILE A 198 -16.63 -12.73 -10.05
C ILE A 198 -17.93 -13.49 -9.75
N THR A 199 -19.07 -12.89 -10.05
CA THR A 199 -20.37 -13.58 -10.06
C THR A 199 -20.81 -13.81 -11.51
N ASP A 200 -21.92 -14.51 -11.72
CA ASP A 200 -22.44 -14.76 -13.07
C ASP A 200 -22.97 -13.48 -13.75
N GLU A 201 -23.39 -12.47 -12.98
CA GLU A 201 -24.04 -11.25 -13.50
C GLU A 201 -23.20 -9.97 -13.36
N ALA A 202 -22.22 -9.94 -12.45
CA ALA A 202 -21.41 -8.76 -12.19
C ALA A 202 -20.00 -9.07 -11.68
N LEU A 203 -19.14 -8.07 -11.77
CA LEU A 203 -17.89 -8.01 -11.00
C LEU A 203 -18.14 -7.19 -9.74
N VAL A 204 -17.89 -7.80 -8.57
CA VAL A 204 -18.02 -7.11 -7.29
C VAL A 204 -16.64 -6.80 -6.75
N PHE A 205 -16.28 -5.53 -6.76
CA PHE A 205 -15.07 -5.02 -6.15
C PHE A 205 -15.32 -4.75 -4.68
N HIS A 206 -14.82 -5.61 -3.80
CA HIS A 206 -14.88 -5.41 -2.37
C HIS A 206 -13.72 -4.52 -1.94
N ARG A 207 -14.02 -3.51 -1.13
CA ARG A 207 -13.06 -2.64 -0.46
C ARG A 207 -13.36 -2.66 1.04
N TRP A 208 -12.48 -2.08 1.86
CA TRP A 208 -12.79 -1.90 3.28
C TRP A 208 -14.10 -1.09 3.39
N ARG A 209 -15.12 -1.63 4.09
CA ARG A 209 -16.45 -1.03 4.37
C ARG A 209 -17.32 -0.68 3.16
N SER A 210 -16.87 -0.95 1.94
CA SER A 210 -17.61 -0.60 0.73
C SER A 210 -17.48 -1.71 -0.31
N PHE A 211 -18.45 -1.79 -1.20
CA PHE A 211 -18.33 -2.61 -2.40
C PHE A 211 -18.85 -1.80 -3.58
N THR A 212 -18.25 -2.04 -4.74
CA THR A 212 -18.70 -1.51 -6.02
C THR A 212 -19.15 -2.71 -6.85
N LEU A 213 -20.38 -2.68 -7.32
CA LEU A 213 -20.93 -3.69 -8.20
C LEU A 213 -20.86 -3.15 -9.62
N LEU A 214 -20.23 -3.91 -10.51
CA LEU A 214 -20.05 -3.58 -11.91
C LEU A 214 -20.76 -4.64 -12.77
N PRO A 215 -21.99 -4.39 -13.23
CA PRO A 215 -22.73 -5.31 -14.08
C PRO A 215 -21.98 -5.57 -15.39
N TYR A 216 -21.99 -6.81 -15.91
CA TYR A 216 -21.30 -7.08 -17.19
C TYR A 216 -21.85 -6.29 -18.37
N LYS A 217 -23.13 -5.90 -18.33
CA LYS A 217 -23.76 -5.04 -19.35
C LYS A 217 -23.09 -3.65 -19.50
N GLU A 218 -22.44 -3.17 -18.44
CA GLU A 218 -21.77 -1.85 -18.41
C GLU A 218 -20.29 -1.96 -18.78
N ILE A 219 -19.76 -3.18 -18.91
CA ILE A 219 -18.37 -3.43 -19.25
C ILE A 219 -18.19 -3.34 -20.76
N ILE A 220 -17.34 -2.42 -21.19
CA ILE A 220 -16.93 -2.24 -22.59
C ILE A 220 -15.76 -3.15 -22.91
N HIS A 221 -14.71 -3.11 -22.09
CA HIS A 221 -13.50 -3.92 -22.29
C HIS A 221 -13.07 -4.67 -21.04
N ILE A 222 -12.56 -5.87 -21.27
CA ILE A 222 -11.77 -6.63 -20.30
C ILE A 222 -10.44 -6.96 -20.96
N ARG A 223 -9.32 -6.56 -20.36
CA ARG A 223 -7.98 -6.96 -20.78
C ARG A 223 -7.35 -7.82 -19.70
N ILE A 224 -6.96 -9.02 -20.09
CA ILE A 224 -6.22 -9.95 -19.26
C ILE A 224 -4.82 -10.04 -19.84
N ASP A 225 -3.85 -9.44 -19.17
CA ASP A 225 -2.46 -9.58 -19.57
C ASP A 225 -2.00 -11.00 -19.25
N GLU A 226 -1.52 -11.77 -20.22
CA GLU A 226 -1.09 -13.15 -20.01
C GLU A 226 0.27 -13.23 -19.32
N ASN A 227 1.15 -12.26 -19.59
CA ASN A 227 2.53 -12.24 -19.10
C ASN A 227 2.62 -11.62 -17.71
N LEU A 228 1.81 -10.59 -17.45
CA LEU A 228 1.73 -9.92 -16.16
C LEU A 228 0.54 -10.44 -15.36
N LYS A 229 0.60 -10.39 -14.04
CA LYS A 229 -0.57 -10.72 -13.20
C LYS A 229 -1.65 -9.62 -13.23
N ARG A 230 -1.75 -8.79 -14.27
CA ARG A 230 -2.61 -7.60 -14.33
C ARG A 230 -3.88 -7.88 -15.13
N VAL A 231 -5.00 -7.36 -14.65
CA VAL A 231 -6.28 -7.32 -15.33
C VAL A 231 -6.78 -5.89 -15.34
N SER A 232 -7.39 -5.48 -16.44
CA SER A 232 -8.16 -4.23 -16.51
C SER A 232 -9.58 -4.48 -16.99
N VAL A 233 -10.51 -3.73 -16.44
CA VAL A 233 -11.90 -3.67 -16.87
C VAL A 233 -12.29 -2.22 -17.04
N GLU A 234 -12.91 -1.91 -18.16
CA GLU A 234 -13.28 -0.56 -18.57
C GLU A 234 -14.78 -0.48 -18.81
N THR A 235 -15.37 0.59 -18.30
CA THR A 235 -16.74 1.03 -18.56
C THR A 235 -16.70 2.45 -19.14
N GLU A 236 -17.85 3.00 -19.53
CA GLU A 236 -17.97 4.38 -20.02
C GLU A 236 -17.42 5.42 -19.02
N GLU A 237 -17.52 5.15 -17.72
CA GLU A 237 -17.17 6.12 -16.68
C GLU A 237 -15.81 5.86 -16.02
N VAL A 238 -15.37 4.58 -15.94
CA VAL A 238 -14.26 4.20 -15.06
C VAL A 238 -13.44 3.04 -15.62
N VAL A 239 -12.12 3.14 -15.45
CA VAL A 239 -11.18 2.04 -15.65
C VAL A 239 -10.72 1.45 -14.31
N HIS A 240 -10.92 0.15 -14.12
CA HIS A 240 -10.49 -0.62 -12.97
C HIS A 240 -9.30 -1.51 -13.28
N HIS A 241 -8.22 -1.39 -12.50
CA HIS A 241 -7.04 -2.24 -12.60
C HIS A 241 -6.79 -3.02 -11.33
N TRP A 242 -6.44 -4.30 -11.45
CA TRP A 242 -5.99 -5.09 -10.31
C TRP A 242 -5.10 -6.26 -10.72
N THR A 243 -4.48 -6.88 -9.72
CA THR A 243 -3.65 -8.07 -9.88
C THR A 243 -4.49 -9.34 -9.67
N ALA A 244 -4.51 -10.26 -10.65
CA ALA A 244 -5.31 -11.49 -10.60
C ALA A 244 -4.44 -12.75 -10.72
N GLU A 245 -4.80 -13.79 -9.96
CA GLU A 245 -4.20 -15.12 -10.07
C GLU A 245 -4.73 -15.87 -11.30
N PRO A 246 -4.00 -16.87 -11.84
CA PRO A 246 -4.41 -17.59 -13.05
C PRO A 246 -5.84 -18.16 -13.00
N GLU A 247 -6.26 -18.68 -11.85
CA GLU A 247 -7.62 -19.19 -11.62
C GLU A 247 -8.68 -18.11 -11.77
N VAL A 248 -8.41 -16.90 -11.25
CA VAL A 248 -9.32 -15.76 -11.34
C VAL A 248 -9.35 -15.21 -12.76
N LYS A 249 -8.22 -15.20 -13.47
CA LYS A 249 -8.16 -14.85 -14.89
C LYS A 249 -9.02 -15.80 -15.70
N GLU A 250 -8.90 -17.12 -15.47
CA GLU A 250 -9.69 -18.12 -16.19
C GLU A 250 -11.19 -17.99 -15.90
N GLN A 251 -11.57 -17.76 -14.63
CA GLN A 251 -12.95 -17.44 -14.29
C GLN A 251 -13.45 -16.19 -15.03
N LEU A 252 -12.62 -15.15 -15.11
CA LEU A 252 -12.97 -13.92 -15.82
C LEU A 252 -13.18 -14.17 -17.32
N ARG A 253 -12.34 -15.00 -17.96
CA ARG A 253 -12.52 -15.42 -19.36
C ARG A 253 -13.83 -16.13 -19.58
N GLN A 254 -14.16 -17.09 -18.70
CA GLN A 254 -15.39 -17.86 -18.80
C GLN A 254 -16.61 -16.97 -18.62
N THR A 255 -16.58 -16.05 -17.65
CA THR A 255 -17.72 -15.17 -17.42
C THR A 255 -17.84 -14.09 -18.49
N ALA A 256 -16.73 -13.57 -19.02
CA ALA A 256 -16.74 -12.65 -20.18
C ALA A 256 -17.45 -13.29 -21.38
N LYS A 257 -17.14 -14.55 -21.69
CA LYS A 257 -17.83 -15.31 -22.76
C LYS A 257 -19.31 -15.51 -22.45
N LYS A 258 -19.67 -15.87 -21.22
CA LYS A 258 -21.08 -16.02 -20.81
C LYS A 258 -21.86 -14.71 -20.88
N ALA A 259 -21.20 -13.59 -20.61
CA ALA A 259 -21.77 -12.25 -20.68
C ALA A 259 -21.92 -11.73 -22.12
N GLY A 260 -21.52 -12.52 -23.13
CA GLY A 260 -21.63 -12.13 -24.54
C GLY A 260 -20.54 -11.19 -25.03
N LEU A 261 -19.42 -11.04 -24.29
CA LEU A 261 -18.25 -10.30 -24.76
C LEU A 261 -17.52 -11.12 -25.84
N ILE A 262 -17.13 -10.46 -26.93
CA ILE A 262 -16.37 -11.05 -28.02
C ILE A 262 -14.91 -11.16 -27.58
N ALA A 263 -14.33 -12.36 -27.73
CA ALA A 263 -12.94 -12.61 -27.40
C ALA A 263 -12.04 -12.23 -28.57
N HIS A 264 -10.98 -11.46 -28.28
CA HIS A 264 -9.96 -11.01 -29.22
C HIS A 264 -8.61 -11.66 -28.93
N ALA A 265 -7.59 -11.28 -29.70
CA ALA A 265 -6.22 -11.72 -29.46
C ALA A 265 -5.72 -11.30 -28.07
N GLN A 266 -4.74 -12.07 -27.53
CA GLN A 266 -4.00 -11.75 -26.31
C GLN A 266 -4.86 -11.46 -25.05
N GLY A 267 -5.97 -12.18 -24.85
CA GLY A 267 -6.76 -12.10 -23.61
C GLY A 267 -7.62 -10.84 -23.49
N ARG A 268 -7.93 -10.17 -24.60
CA ARG A 268 -8.86 -9.04 -24.68
C ARG A 268 -10.28 -9.52 -24.95
N TYR A 269 -11.26 -8.84 -24.37
CA TYR A 269 -12.68 -9.08 -24.58
C TYR A 269 -13.40 -7.74 -24.70
N SER A 270 -14.29 -7.59 -25.68
CA SER A 270 -15.08 -6.37 -25.87
C SER A 270 -16.57 -6.62 -25.96
N ARG A 271 -17.37 -5.62 -25.59
CA ARG A 271 -18.80 -5.65 -25.80
C ARG A 271 -19.10 -5.62 -27.31
N PRO A 272 -20.05 -6.44 -27.80
CA PRO A 272 -20.51 -6.32 -29.18
C PRO A 272 -21.28 -5.00 -29.33
N GLN A 273 -20.72 -4.05 -30.07
CA GLN A 273 -21.41 -2.89 -30.59
C GLN A 273 -21.92 -3.25 -32.00
N GLN A 274 -23.23 -3.38 -32.13
CA GLN A 274 -23.89 -3.71 -33.40
C GLN A 274 -24.42 -2.43 -34.01
N TYR A 275 -23.71 -1.93 -35.01
CA TYR A 275 -24.19 -0.83 -35.83
C TYR A 275 -25.21 -1.35 -36.84
N ARG A 276 -26.25 -0.55 -37.10
CA ARG A 276 -27.24 -0.89 -38.12
C ARG A 276 -26.56 -1.04 -39.47
N GLU A 277 -25.66 -0.12 -39.78
CA GLU A 277 -24.84 -0.14 -40.97
C GLU A 277 -23.56 0.68 -40.79
N ILE A 278 -22.45 0.19 -41.36
CA ILE A 278 -21.22 0.98 -41.49
C ILE A 278 -20.85 1.01 -42.96
N ARG A 279 -20.72 2.20 -43.53
CA ARG A 279 -20.34 2.41 -44.92
C ARG A 279 -19.05 3.21 -44.99
N LEU A 280 -18.15 2.77 -45.87
CA LEU A 280 -17.01 3.57 -46.30
C LEU A 280 -17.50 4.46 -47.45
N ALA A 281 -17.87 5.71 -47.14
CA ALA A 281 -18.21 6.71 -48.16
C ALA A 281 -16.92 7.29 -48.77
N ASP A 282 -17.06 8.13 -49.80
CA ASP A 282 -15.89 8.67 -50.52
C ASP A 282 -15.05 9.61 -49.65
N ASP A 283 -15.66 10.30 -48.69
CA ASP A 283 -15.05 11.32 -47.84
C ASP A 283 -15.01 10.97 -46.33
N ALA A 284 -15.76 9.97 -45.90
CA ALA A 284 -15.95 9.65 -44.49
C ALA A 284 -16.27 8.17 -44.23
N VAL A 285 -16.01 7.72 -43.01
CA VAL A 285 -16.67 6.54 -42.42
C VAL A 285 -18.05 6.97 -41.94
N VAL A 286 -19.10 6.33 -42.44
CA VAL A 286 -20.49 6.62 -42.06
C VAL A 286 -21.02 5.48 -41.21
N ILE A 287 -21.43 5.82 -40.00
CA ILE A 287 -21.95 4.89 -39.00
C ILE A 287 -23.43 5.21 -38.79
N MET A 288 -24.28 4.23 -39.03
CA MET A 288 -25.73 4.32 -38.79
C MET A 288 -26.06 3.56 -37.50
N GLU A 289 -26.57 4.28 -36.51
CA GLU A 289 -27.01 3.73 -35.23
C GLU A 289 -28.39 4.31 -34.88
N ASP A 290 -29.39 3.45 -34.66
CA ASP A 290 -30.75 3.83 -34.23
C ASP A 290 -31.46 4.97 -34.99
N GLY A 291 -31.02 5.24 -36.24
CA GLY A 291 -31.59 6.28 -37.11
C GLY A 291 -30.80 7.58 -37.13
N GLU A 292 -29.74 7.70 -36.32
CA GLU A 292 -28.74 8.75 -36.38
C GLU A 292 -27.59 8.35 -37.31
N GLU A 293 -27.06 9.33 -38.04
CA GLU A 293 -25.94 9.18 -38.96
C GLU A 293 -24.74 9.93 -38.39
N THR A 294 -23.74 9.17 -37.91
CA THR A 294 -22.45 9.72 -37.51
C THR A 294 -21.50 9.63 -38.70
N ARG A 295 -20.96 10.77 -39.13
CA ARG A 295 -19.97 10.84 -40.21
C ARG A 295 -18.63 11.22 -39.62
N ILE A 296 -17.64 10.35 -39.81
CA ILE A 296 -16.26 10.58 -39.38
C ILE A 296 -15.43 10.81 -40.64
N PRO A 297 -15.10 12.08 -40.98
CA PRO A 297 -14.27 12.39 -42.14
C PRO A 297 -12.92 11.67 -42.05
N TYR A 298 -12.41 11.17 -43.17
CA TYR A 298 -11.11 10.47 -43.17
C TYR A 298 -9.96 11.37 -42.69
N LEU A 299 -10.11 12.69 -42.83
CA LEU A 299 -9.12 13.67 -42.36
C LEU A 299 -9.14 13.84 -40.84
N ASP A 300 -10.25 13.54 -40.17
CA ASP A 300 -10.40 13.68 -38.73
C ASP A 300 -9.97 12.41 -37.99
N VAL A 301 -9.79 11.31 -38.72
CA VAL A 301 -9.22 10.07 -38.19
C VAL A 301 -7.73 10.28 -37.96
N MET A 302 -7.29 10.05 -36.72
CA MET A 302 -5.90 10.18 -36.29
C MET A 302 -5.18 8.82 -36.33
N GLU A 303 -5.87 7.75 -35.95
CA GLU A 303 -5.36 6.38 -36.05
C GLU A 303 -6.48 5.34 -36.22
N VAL A 304 -6.11 4.21 -36.82
CA VAL A 304 -6.90 3.00 -36.89
C VAL A 304 -6.07 1.84 -36.35
N TYR A 305 -6.63 1.11 -35.40
CA TYR A 305 -6.02 -0.07 -34.82
C TYR A 305 -6.95 -1.27 -35.01
N TRP A 306 -6.43 -2.38 -35.52
CA TRP A 306 -7.17 -3.61 -35.72
C TRP A 306 -6.51 -4.77 -34.98
N ASP A 307 -7.27 -5.42 -34.10
CA ASP A 307 -6.86 -6.59 -33.31
C ASP A 307 -8.02 -7.57 -33.05
N GLY A 308 -8.83 -7.83 -34.07
CA GLY A 308 -10.09 -8.59 -33.94
C GLY A 308 -11.32 -7.71 -33.64
N ALA A 309 -11.09 -6.43 -33.33
CA ALA A 309 -12.02 -5.30 -33.47
C ALA A 309 -11.32 -4.22 -34.30
N VAL A 310 -12.06 -3.33 -34.98
CA VAL A 310 -11.49 -2.11 -35.56
C VAL A 310 -11.76 -0.96 -34.60
N ARG A 311 -10.70 -0.35 -34.08
CA ARG A 311 -10.76 0.92 -33.37
C ARG A 311 -10.38 2.05 -34.31
N ILE A 312 -11.19 3.08 -34.38
CA ILE A 312 -10.95 4.31 -35.12
C ILE A 312 -10.89 5.42 -34.09
N THR A 313 -9.75 6.08 -33.96
CA THR A 313 -9.59 7.25 -33.11
C THR A 313 -9.66 8.48 -33.98
N ALA A 314 -10.66 9.32 -33.74
CA ALA A 314 -10.85 10.59 -34.42
C ALA A 314 -10.74 11.77 -33.45
N SER A 315 -10.67 12.98 -33.98
CA SER A 315 -10.50 14.20 -33.17
C SER A 315 -11.60 14.44 -32.13
N GLU A 316 -12.83 13.99 -32.40
CA GLU A 316 -13.98 14.19 -31.51
C GLU A 316 -14.35 12.95 -30.69
N GLU A 317 -14.19 11.75 -31.25
CA GLU A 317 -14.65 10.51 -30.63
C GLU A 317 -13.84 9.28 -31.08
N ASP A 318 -13.66 8.35 -30.13
CA ASP A 318 -13.13 7.01 -30.39
C ASP A 318 -14.27 6.05 -30.71
N VAL A 319 -14.20 5.38 -31.86
CA VAL A 319 -15.18 4.37 -32.27
C VAL A 319 -14.57 2.98 -32.21
N LEU A 320 -15.30 2.06 -31.57
CA LEU A 320 -14.98 0.64 -31.61
C LEU A 320 -16.02 -0.11 -32.47
N ILE A 321 -15.52 -0.81 -33.48
CA ILE A 321 -16.30 -1.66 -34.37
C ILE A 321 -15.96 -3.12 -34.09
N THR A 322 -16.94 -3.85 -33.56
CA THR A 322 -16.81 -5.26 -33.19
C THR A 322 -17.70 -6.18 -34.04
N ASP A 323 -18.48 -5.61 -34.96
CA ASP A 323 -19.40 -6.35 -35.81
C ASP A 323 -18.65 -7.11 -36.91
N GLU A 324 -18.74 -8.44 -36.90
CA GLU A 324 -18.05 -9.37 -37.81
C GLU A 324 -18.13 -8.96 -39.29
N ARG A 325 -19.22 -8.31 -39.72
CA ARG A 325 -19.39 -7.82 -41.10
C ARG A 325 -18.33 -6.79 -41.50
N TYR A 326 -17.82 -6.03 -40.55
CA TYR A 326 -16.91 -4.90 -40.76
C TYR A 326 -15.54 -5.11 -40.12
N VAL A 327 -15.30 -6.21 -39.42
CA VAL A 327 -13.97 -6.55 -38.87
C VAL A 327 -13.14 -7.47 -39.77
N HIS A 328 -13.68 -7.83 -40.94
CA HIS A 328 -12.98 -8.62 -41.94
C HIS A 328 -11.84 -7.85 -42.62
N ARG A 329 -10.82 -8.60 -43.04
CA ARG A 329 -9.60 -8.07 -43.66
C ARG A 329 -9.88 -7.17 -44.88
N ASP A 330 -10.79 -7.57 -45.76
CA ASP A 330 -11.11 -6.81 -46.98
C ASP A 330 -11.68 -5.43 -46.65
N TRP A 331 -12.47 -5.33 -45.58
CA TRP A 331 -13.03 -4.06 -45.13
C TRP A 331 -11.95 -3.15 -44.54
N LEU A 332 -11.04 -3.72 -43.74
CA LEU A 332 -9.89 -2.99 -43.19
C LEU A 332 -8.94 -2.51 -44.30
N GLU A 333 -8.67 -3.34 -45.31
CA GLU A 333 -7.83 -2.96 -46.46
C GLU A 333 -8.43 -1.79 -47.24
N GLU A 334 -9.75 -1.77 -47.44
CA GLU A 334 -10.43 -0.65 -48.10
C GLU A 334 -10.44 0.61 -47.21
N LEU A 335 -10.70 0.50 -45.90
CA LEU A 335 -10.64 1.64 -44.97
C LEU A 335 -9.24 2.26 -44.95
N THR A 336 -8.21 1.43 -44.76
CA THR A 336 -6.82 1.90 -44.71
C THR A 336 -6.37 2.53 -46.03
N LYS A 337 -6.84 2.01 -47.18
CA LYS A 337 -6.58 2.60 -48.50
C LYS A 337 -7.19 3.99 -48.63
N ARG A 338 -8.44 4.19 -48.21
CA ARG A 338 -9.13 5.49 -48.26
C ARG A 338 -8.49 6.52 -47.34
N LEU A 339 -8.13 6.12 -46.12
CA LEU A 339 -7.40 6.98 -45.18
C LEU A 339 -6.05 7.43 -45.75
N LYS A 340 -5.25 6.49 -46.27
CA LYS A 340 -3.98 6.81 -46.90
C LYS A 340 -4.14 7.78 -48.06
N GLN A 341 -5.16 7.60 -48.89
CA GLN A 341 -5.44 8.49 -50.01
C GLN A 341 -5.81 9.90 -49.51
N ALA A 342 -6.74 10.00 -48.55
CA ALA A 342 -7.17 11.29 -47.99
C ALA A 342 -6.01 12.06 -47.35
N TRP A 343 -5.17 11.37 -46.56
CA TRP A 343 -3.97 11.96 -45.95
C TRP A 343 -2.94 12.38 -47.00
N GLN A 344 -2.68 11.55 -48.02
CA GLN A 344 -1.76 11.88 -49.12
C GLN A 344 -2.21 13.11 -49.92
N GLU A 345 -3.51 13.23 -50.21
CA GLU A 345 -4.08 14.40 -50.92
C GLU A 345 -3.88 15.70 -50.14
N ARG A 346 -3.75 15.63 -48.81
CA ARG A 346 -3.49 16.78 -47.93
C ARG A 346 -2.03 16.93 -47.48
N GLY A 347 -1.15 16.04 -47.92
CA GLY A 347 0.27 16.06 -47.53
C GLY A 347 0.52 15.64 -46.08
N ILE A 348 -0.41 14.91 -45.45
CA ILE A 348 -0.26 14.37 -44.11
C ILE A 348 0.54 13.06 -44.20
N GLY A 349 1.67 13.01 -43.49
CA GLY A 349 2.47 11.80 -43.37
C GLY A 349 1.73 10.71 -42.60
N HIS A 350 2.04 9.44 -42.86
CA HIS A 350 1.41 8.33 -42.15
C HIS A 350 2.35 7.14 -42.03
N SER A 351 2.15 6.37 -40.95
CA SER A 351 2.91 5.16 -40.66
C SER A 351 1.96 3.99 -40.45
N MET A 352 2.41 2.81 -40.86
CA MET A 352 1.64 1.57 -40.72
C MET A 352 2.53 0.51 -40.07
N GLU A 353 2.04 -0.10 -39.00
CA GLU A 353 2.68 -1.19 -38.29
C GLU A 353 1.82 -2.44 -38.41
N VAL A 354 2.44 -3.57 -38.76
CA VAL A 354 1.76 -4.85 -38.88
C VAL A 354 2.56 -5.87 -38.09
N SER A 355 1.97 -6.37 -37.00
CA SER A 355 2.57 -7.45 -36.21
C SER A 355 1.85 -8.76 -36.47
N LEU A 356 2.52 -9.68 -37.16
CA LEU A 356 2.02 -11.03 -37.40
C LEU A 356 2.03 -11.88 -36.12
N GLU A 357 2.97 -11.60 -35.20
CA GLU A 357 3.11 -12.33 -33.94
C GLU A 357 2.06 -11.88 -32.92
N GLU A 358 1.80 -10.57 -32.84
CA GLU A 358 0.81 -10.01 -31.94
C GLU A 358 -0.60 -9.94 -32.55
N GLY A 359 -0.73 -10.18 -33.85
CA GLY A 359 -2.00 -10.28 -34.57
C GLY A 359 -2.73 -8.94 -34.72
N TYR A 360 -1.99 -7.83 -34.88
CA TYR A 360 -2.57 -6.51 -35.04
C TYR A 360 -2.08 -5.77 -36.30
N VAL A 361 -2.89 -4.81 -36.73
CA VAL A 361 -2.58 -3.82 -37.76
C VAL A 361 -2.86 -2.44 -37.18
N TRP A 362 -1.88 -1.55 -37.24
CA TRP A 362 -2.03 -0.15 -36.84
C TRP A 362 -1.69 0.76 -38.01
N LEU A 363 -2.48 1.81 -38.19
CA LEU A 363 -2.27 2.87 -39.17
C LEU A 363 -2.51 4.20 -38.47
N GLY A 364 -1.53 5.09 -38.42
CA GLY A 364 -1.69 6.41 -37.83
C GLY A 364 -1.07 7.51 -38.66
N SER A 365 -1.59 8.73 -38.49
CA SER A 365 -0.98 9.94 -39.04
C SER A 365 0.36 10.25 -38.36
N GLU A 366 1.29 10.93 -39.02
CA GLU A 366 2.56 11.33 -38.39
C GLU A 366 2.38 12.43 -37.35
N GLU A 367 1.26 13.17 -37.36
CA GLU A 367 0.91 14.12 -36.30
C GLU A 367 0.65 13.42 -34.94
N THR A 368 0.26 12.15 -34.94
CA THR A 368 0.05 11.37 -33.70
C THR A 368 1.32 10.70 -33.17
N TRP A 369 2.30 10.38 -34.02
CA TRP A 369 3.50 9.61 -33.62
C TRP A 369 4.40 10.35 -32.61
N GLU A 370 4.43 11.70 -32.65
CA GLU A 370 5.17 12.51 -31.68
C GLU A 370 4.53 12.52 -30.28
N SER A 371 3.24 12.17 -30.16
CA SER A 371 2.52 12.15 -28.88
C SER A 371 2.63 10.80 -28.13
N THR A 372 2.74 9.69 -28.84
CA THR A 372 2.74 8.33 -28.25
C THR A 372 4.12 7.78 -27.89
N THR A 373 5.22 8.35 -28.41
CA THR A 373 6.58 7.92 -28.05
C THR A 373 7.19 8.60 -26.82
N HIS A 374 6.42 9.49 -26.16
CA HIS A 374 6.86 10.24 -24.98
C HIS A 374 6.09 9.95 -23.67
N HIS A 375 5.36 8.83 -23.58
CA HIS A 375 4.68 8.43 -22.34
C HIS A 375 5.02 7.04 -21.81
#